data_AF-A0A438MWB3-F1
#
_entry.id   AF-A0A438MWB3-F1
#
_cell.length_a   1.000
_cell.length_b   1.000
_cell.length_c   1.000
_cell.angle_alpha   90.00
_cell.angle_beta   90.00
_cell.angle_gamma   90.00
#
_symmetry.space_group_name_H-M   'P 1'
#
loop_
_entity.id
_entity.type
_entity.pdbx_description
1 polymer ?
#
loop_
_entity_poly.entity_id
_entity_poly.type
_entity_poly.pdbx_seq_one_letter_code
_entity_poly.pdbx_strand_id
1 'polypeptide(L)'
;MDSNPGTSSDAAGERMNLDRGKQVSPQVMKEYAEEQRKRRATIILDNYQLLMRYALENQKSIPQTRIYFQRVAVGEHPAPIIRNWFPVSR
;
A
#
# COMPACT_ATOMS: atom_id res chain seq x y z
N MET A 1 -1.02 35.80 52.57
CA MET A 1 -0.90 36.18 51.15
C MET A 1 -0.09 35.09 50.49
N ASP A 2 -0.80 34.05 50.11
CA ASP A 2 -0.31 32.90 49.35
C ASP A 2 -0.12 33.28 47.89
N SER A 3 0.97 32.80 47.29
CA SER A 3 1.09 32.65 45.83
C SER A 3 2.26 31.72 45.52
N ASN A 4 1.96 30.42 45.50
CA ASN A 4 2.63 29.46 44.65
C ASN A 4 1.54 28.85 43.75
N PRO A 5 1.50 29.14 42.44
CA PRO A 5 0.80 28.33 41.46
C PRO A 5 1.86 27.46 40.76
N GLY A 6 1.91 26.16 40.99
CA GLY A 6 0.82 25.26 40.57
C GLY A 6 1.13 24.81 39.15
N THR A 7 1.93 23.76 39.03
CA THR A 7 2.14 22.98 37.81
C THR A 7 0.79 22.51 37.27
N SER A 8 0.25 23.21 36.26
CA SER A 8 -0.91 22.73 35.50
C SER A 8 -0.45 21.68 34.52
N SER A 9 -0.73 20.44 34.89
CA SER A 9 -0.74 19.27 34.06
C SER A 9 -1.92 19.37 33.08
N ASP A 10 -1.74 20.02 31.94
CA ASP A 10 -2.67 19.91 30.82
C ASP A 10 -2.07 19.04 29.73
N ALA A 11 -2.09 17.75 30.04
CA ALA A 11 -2.04 16.67 29.08
C ALA A 11 -3.28 16.76 28.17
N ALA A 12 -3.19 17.50 27.08
CA ALA A 12 -4.09 17.37 25.94
C ALA A 12 -3.31 16.78 24.75
N GLY A 13 -2.69 15.62 24.99
CA GLY A 13 -2.37 14.70 23.91
C GLY A 13 -3.69 14.23 23.34
N GLU A 14 -4.07 14.81 22.20
CA GLU A 14 -5.24 14.48 21.40
C GLU A 14 -5.11 13.02 20.92
N ARG A 15 -5.42 12.10 21.81
CA ARG A 15 -5.53 10.67 21.53
C ARG A 15 -6.75 10.54 20.65
N MET A 16 -6.54 10.45 19.34
CA MET A 16 -7.55 10.01 18.41
C MET A 16 -8.19 8.74 18.95
N ASN A 17 -9.44 8.87 19.43
CA ASN A 17 -10.30 7.73 19.73
C ASN A 17 -10.57 7.03 18.40
N LEU A 18 -9.68 6.12 18.02
CA LEU A 18 -9.93 5.13 16.98
C LEU A 18 -11.02 4.21 17.53
N ASP A 19 -12.24 4.49 17.09
CA ASP A 19 -13.43 3.65 17.16
C ASP A 19 -13.06 2.21 16.75
N ARG A 20 -12.67 1.41 17.74
CA ARG A 20 -12.01 0.09 17.57
C ARG A 20 -13.00 -1.01 17.15
N GLY A 21 -14.19 -0.66 16.67
CA GLY A 21 -15.29 -1.59 16.39
C GLY A 21 -16.02 -1.39 15.06
N LYS A 22 -15.64 -0.41 14.23
CA LYS A 22 -16.34 -0.18 12.97
C LYS A 22 -15.90 -1.23 11.93
N GLN A 23 -16.76 -2.21 11.68
CA GLN A 23 -16.55 -3.18 10.59
C GLN A 23 -16.37 -2.40 9.28
N VAL A 24 -15.18 -2.50 8.68
CA VAL A 24 -14.89 -1.91 7.37
C VAL A 24 -15.70 -2.66 6.33
N SER A 25 -16.45 -1.94 5.50
CA SER A 25 -17.28 -2.58 4.49
C SER A 25 -16.42 -3.33 3.45
N PRO A 26 -16.91 -4.43 2.87
CA PRO A 26 -16.20 -5.16 1.83
C PRO A 26 -15.79 -4.29 0.63
N GLN A 27 -16.59 -3.26 0.31
CA GLN A 27 -16.29 -2.30 -0.75
C GLN A 27 -15.04 -1.47 -0.43
N VAL A 28 -14.93 -0.94 0.79
CA VAL A 28 -13.76 -0.17 1.23
C VAL A 28 -12.50 -1.05 1.26
N MET A 29 -12.63 -2.31 1.68
CA MET A 29 -11.52 -3.27 1.63
C MET A 29 -11.06 -3.55 0.19
N LYS A 30 -11.99 -3.65 -0.76
CA LYS A 30 -11.68 -3.87 -2.17
C LYS A 30 -10.98 -2.65 -2.79
N GLU A 31 -11.49 -1.45 -2.53
CA GLU A 31 -10.88 -0.20 -3.00
C GLU A 31 -9.46 -0.04 -2.45
N TYR A 32 -9.27 -0.29 -1.15
CA TYR A 32 -7.96 -0.30 -0.53
C TYR A 32 -7.01 -1.31 -1.19
N ALA A 33 -7.48 -2.54 -1.47
CA ALA A 33 -6.66 -3.55 -2.13
C ALA A 33 -6.23 -3.14 -3.54
N GLU A 34 -7.12 -2.52 -4.33
CA GLU A 34 -6.78 -2.02 -5.65
C GLU A 34 -5.82 -0.84 -5.59
N GLU A 35 -5.96 0.07 -4.62
CA GLU A 35 -5.01 1.15 -4.42
C GLU A 35 -3.62 0.62 -4.05
N GLN A 36 -3.54 -0.36 -3.14
CA GLN A 36 -2.29 -1.01 -2.80
C GLN A 36 -1.66 -1.72 -4.00
N ARG A 37 -2.49 -2.34 -4.87
CA ARG A 37 -2.01 -2.98 -6.09
C ARG A 37 -1.35 -1.97 -7.03
N LYS A 38 -2.01 -0.84 -7.31
CA LYS A 38 -1.47 0.24 -8.14
C LYS A 38 -0.18 0.79 -7.55
N ARG A 39 -0.18 1.13 -6.27
CA ARG A 39 0.97 1.69 -5.56
C ARG A 39 2.19 0.77 -5.59
N ARG A 40 1.98 -0.53 -5.36
CA ARG A 40 3.08 -1.51 -5.43
C ARG A 40 3.64 -1.67 -6.84
N ALA A 41 2.79 -1.63 -7.87
CA ALA A 41 3.26 -1.64 -9.25
C ALA A 41 4.13 -0.42 -9.57
N THR A 42 3.75 0.77 -9.11
CA THR A 42 4.57 1.99 -9.25
C THR A 42 5.94 1.82 -8.59
N ILE A 43 5.99 1.33 -7.34
CA ILE A 43 7.26 1.05 -6.64
C ILE A 43 8.16 0.09 -7.42
N ILE A 44 7.59 -0.93 -8.05
CA ILE A 44 8.34 -1.89 -8.87
C ILE A 44 8.89 -1.23 -10.14
N LEU A 45 8.13 -0.33 -10.77
CA LEU A 45 8.58 0.40 -11.95
C LEU A 45 9.71 1.39 -11.62
N ASP A 46 9.62 2.05 -10.48
CA ASP A 46 10.60 3.04 -10.02
C ASP A 46 11.91 2.39 -9.55
N ASN A 47 11.86 1.12 -9.14
CA ASN A 47 13.03 0.35 -8.72
C ASN A 47 13.47 -0.66 -9.79
N TYR A 48 14.47 -0.29 -10.58
CA TYR A 48 14.98 -1.14 -11.66
C TYR A 48 15.48 -2.53 -11.19
N GLN A 49 16.11 -2.62 -10.02
CA GLN A 49 16.57 -3.90 -9.48
C GLN A 49 15.39 -4.82 -9.16
N LEU A 50 14.32 -4.26 -8.60
CA LEU A 50 13.09 -4.99 -8.29
C LEU A 50 12.37 -5.43 -9.57
N LEU A 51 12.28 -4.54 -10.56
CA LEU A 51 11.75 -4.88 -11.89
C LEU A 51 12.51 -6.04 -12.54
N MET A 52 13.84 -5.97 -12.52
CA MET A 52 14.72 -7.00 -13.06
C MET A 52 14.56 -8.32 -12.32
N ARG A 53 14.47 -8.29 -10.98
CA ARG A 53 14.22 -9.48 -10.17
C ARG A 53 12.93 -10.19 -10.59
N TYR A 54 11.83 -9.46 -10.73
CA TYR A 54 10.57 -10.05 -11.17
C TYR A 54 10.63 -10.58 -12.61
N ALA A 55 11.36 -9.91 -13.50
CA ALA A 55 11.58 -10.40 -14.86
C ALA A 55 12.30 -11.76 -14.85
N LEU A 56 13.38 -11.87 -14.09
CA LEU A 56 14.18 -13.09 -13.97
C LEU A 56 13.38 -14.24 -13.33
N GLU A 57 12.74 -14.00 -12.18
CA GLU A 57 11.96 -15.01 -11.45
C GLU A 57 10.79 -15.57 -12.27
N ASN A 58 10.25 -14.78 -13.22
CA ASN A 58 9.11 -15.17 -14.05
C ASN A 58 9.50 -15.53 -15.50
N GLN A 59 10.80 -15.62 -15.79
CA GLN A 59 11.32 -15.93 -17.13
C GLN A 59 10.72 -15.01 -18.22
N LYS A 60 10.60 -13.71 -17.90
CA LYS A 60 10.11 -12.67 -18.81
C LYS A 60 11.24 -11.71 -19.16
N SER A 61 11.10 -11.05 -20.30
CA SER A 61 12.00 -9.95 -20.61
C SER A 61 11.69 -8.73 -19.72
N ILE A 62 12.70 -7.88 -19.48
CA ILE A 62 12.51 -6.63 -18.75
C ILE A 62 11.43 -5.75 -19.43
N PRO A 63 11.39 -5.60 -20.78
CA PRO A 63 10.30 -4.87 -21.44
C PRO A 63 8.91 -5.47 -21.17
N GLN A 64 8.73 -6.79 -21.26
CA GLN A 64 7.45 -7.43 -20.97
C GLN A 64 6.99 -7.19 -19.53
N THR A 65 7.93 -7.29 -18.58
CA THR A 65 7.68 -7.05 -17.16
C THR A 65 7.31 -5.60 -16.88
N ARG A 66 8.00 -4.65 -17.54
CA ARG A 66 7.70 -3.21 -17.46
C ARG A 66 6.30 -2.91 -17.97
N ILE A 67 5.94 -3.42 -19.16
CA ILE A 67 4.61 -3.23 -19.76
C ILE A 67 3.52 -3.78 -18.83
N TYR A 68 3.74 -4.96 -18.25
CA TYR A 68 2.82 -5.54 -17.28
C TYR A 68 2.57 -4.60 -16.10
N PHE A 69 3.63 -4.13 -15.43
CA PHE A 69 3.49 -3.25 -14.27
C PHE A 69 2.96 -1.85 -14.63
N GLN A 70 3.25 -1.33 -15.82
CA GLN A 70 2.66 -0.07 -16.31
C GLN A 70 1.13 -0.16 -16.39
N ARG A 71 0.60 -1.26 -16.94
CA ARG A 71 -0.85 -1.51 -17.03
C ARG A 71 -1.47 -1.64 -15.64
N VAL A 72 -0.81 -2.36 -14.74
CA VAL A 72 -1.27 -2.47 -13.34
C VAL A 72 -1.27 -1.12 -12.63
N ALA A 73 -0.25 -0.28 -12.83
CA ALA A 73 -0.12 1.02 -12.17
C ALA A 73 -1.26 1.99 -12.55
N VAL A 74 -1.78 1.89 -13.78
CA VAL A 74 -2.96 2.66 -14.22
C VAL A 74 -4.30 2.02 -13.79
N GLY A 75 -4.25 0.86 -13.13
CA GLY A 75 -5.43 0.18 -12.61
C GLY A 75 -6.05 -0.86 -13.53
N GLU A 76 -5.35 -1.27 -14.60
CA GLU A 76 -5.80 -2.41 -15.39
C GLU A 76 -5.51 -3.74 -14.70
N HIS A 77 -6.22 -4.78 -15.12
CA HIS A 77 -6.01 -6.17 -14.70
C HIS A 77 -5.49 -7.02 -15.87
N PRO A 78 -4.24 -6.80 -16.33
CA PRO A 78 -3.67 -7.61 -17.40
C PRO A 78 -3.55 -9.07 -16.96
N ALA A 79 -3.47 -9.98 -17.95
CA ALA A 79 -3.22 -11.40 -17.69
C ALA A 79 -2.00 -11.57 -16.76
N PRO A 80 -2.09 -12.38 -15.69
CA PRO A 80 -1.08 -12.43 -14.63
C PRO A 80 0.16 -13.21 -15.08
N ILE A 81 0.99 -12.57 -15.90
CA ILE A 81 2.25 -13.15 -16.39
C ILE A 81 3.39 -13.07 -15.37
N ILE A 82 3.23 -12.24 -14.33
CA ILE A 82 4.14 -12.12 -13.19
C ILE A 82 3.42 -12.67 -11.95
N ARG A 83 4.05 -13.62 -11.26
CA ARG A 83 3.56 -14.27 -10.04
C ARG A 83 4.22 -13.67 -8.79
N ASN A 84 3.66 -13.97 -7.62
CA ASN A 84 4.24 -13.68 -6.30
C ASN A 84 4.57 -12.20 -5.97
N TRP A 85 4.11 -11.25 -6.78
CA TRP A 85 4.36 -9.82 -6.55
C TRP A 85 3.23 -9.12 -5.78
N PHE A 86 2.01 -9.66 -5.82
CA PHE A 86 0.86 -9.18 -5.03
C PHE A 86 0.06 -10.39 -4.53
N PRO A 87 -0.34 -10.44 -3.24
CA PRO A 87 -1.16 -11.51 -2.72
C PRO A 87 -2.51 -11.50 -3.44
N VAL A 88 -2.87 -12.63 -4.05
CA VAL A 88 -4.23 -12.83 -4.55
C VAL A 88 -5.06 -13.20 -3.32
N SER A 89 -6.02 -12.36 -2.96
CA SER A 89 -7.05 -12.74 -1.98
C SER A 89 -7.70 -14.03 -2.50
N ARG A 90 -7.51 -15.14 -1.78
CA ARG A 90 -8.22 -16.40 -2.07
C ARG A 90 -9.67 -16.30 -1.62
#